data_AF-A0A385EPF5-F1
#
_entry.id   AF-A0A385EPF5-F1
#
_cell.length_a   1.000
_cell.length_b   1.000
_cell.length_c   1.000
_cell.angle_alpha   90.00
_cell.angle_beta   90.00
_cell.angle_gamma   90.00
#
_symmetry.space_group_name_H-M   'P 1'
#
loop_
_entity.id
_entity.type
_entity.pdbx_description
1 polymer ?
#
loop_
_entity_poly.entity_id
_entity_poly.type
_entity_poly.pdbx_seq_one_letter_code
_entity_poly.pdbx_strand_id
1 'polypeptide(L)'
;MGKRLNVMDEEHLRRVIEYSAGARLIVLDTLSRIHSLDENSNGDMARLVATLEHVAASTGASVLYLHHVSKGSAREGQTDQQQAARGASALIDNARWCGFVAKMTEDEAKRLSDRAYDRQPIGNDRRGFFVRFGVSKQNYDATPLDQWYERRDGGVLVPVELLEVPNGKKGGSREQA
;
A
#
# COMPACT_ATOMS: atom_id res chain seq x y z
N MET A 1 -22.08 9.89 10.66
CA MET A 1 -22.82 10.32 9.45
C MET A 1 -21.80 10.91 8.49
N GLY A 2 -21.54 10.26 7.35
CA GLY A 2 -20.48 10.69 6.43
C GLY A 2 -20.85 11.99 5.72
N LYS A 3 -20.09 13.06 5.92
CA LYS A 3 -20.18 14.26 5.08
C LYS A 3 -19.70 13.83 3.69
N ARG A 4 -20.53 13.95 2.66
CA ARG A 4 -20.17 13.63 1.26
C ARG A 4 -19.12 14.64 0.78
N LEU A 5 -17.86 14.47 1.20
CA LEU A 5 -16.76 15.31 0.77
C LEU A 5 -16.54 15.13 -0.74
N ASN A 6 -16.30 16.25 -1.42
CA ASN A 6 -15.95 16.27 -2.83
C ASN A 6 -14.90 17.35 -3.03
N VAL A 7 -13.63 17.01 -3.16
CA VAL A 7 -12.55 17.99 -3.33
C VAL A 7 -12.60 18.70 -4.69
N MET A 8 -13.43 18.21 -5.62
CA MET A 8 -13.69 18.87 -6.89
C MET A 8 -14.75 19.98 -6.79
N ASP A 9 -15.45 20.07 -5.66
CA ASP A 9 -16.35 21.19 -5.34
C ASP A 9 -15.57 22.30 -4.62
N GLU A 10 -15.74 23.55 -5.05
CA GLU A 10 -14.93 24.69 -4.58
C GLU A 10 -15.14 24.99 -3.09
N GLU A 11 -16.39 24.91 -2.61
CA GLU A 11 -16.68 25.17 -1.20
C GLU A 11 -16.05 24.08 -0.32
N HIS A 12 -16.17 22.83 -0.75
CA HIS A 12 -15.57 21.69 -0.08
C HIS A 12 -14.04 21.78 -0.07
N LEU A 13 -13.43 22.11 -1.20
CA LEU A 13 -11.98 22.30 -1.34
C LEU A 13 -11.46 23.39 -0.40
N ARG A 14 -12.12 24.56 -0.38
CA ARG A 14 -11.75 25.67 0.53
C ARG A 14 -11.80 25.23 1.98
N ARG A 15 -12.86 24.50 2.38
CA ARG A 15 -12.98 23.98 3.75
C ARG A 15 -11.88 22.99 4.10
N VAL A 16 -11.43 22.13 3.16
CA VAL A 16 -10.30 21.21 3.39
C VAL A 16 -9.02 21.99 3.62
N ILE A 17 -8.74 23.01 2.82
CA ILE A 17 -7.54 23.86 2.96
C ILE A 17 -7.55 24.58 4.30
N GLU A 18 -8.67 25.22 4.66
CA GLU A 18 -8.81 25.95 5.94
C GLU A 18 -8.70 25.03 7.14
N TYR A 19 -9.38 23.88 7.13
CA TYR A 19 -9.32 22.91 8.23
C TYR A 19 -7.92 22.31 8.40
N SER A 20 -7.15 22.23 7.32
CA SER A 20 -5.80 21.67 7.32
C SER A 20 -4.71 22.72 7.52
N ALA A 21 -5.06 23.98 7.79
CA ALA A 21 -4.09 25.04 8.01
C ALA A 21 -3.18 24.69 9.20
N GLY A 22 -1.86 24.77 8.99
CA GLY A 22 -0.84 24.42 9.99
C GLY A 22 -0.54 22.91 10.10
N ALA A 23 -1.27 22.05 9.40
CA ALA A 23 -0.91 20.63 9.30
C ALA A 23 0.35 20.45 8.45
N ARG A 24 1.17 19.46 8.80
CA ARG A 24 2.33 19.05 7.98
C ARG A 24 1.99 17.90 7.03
N LEU A 25 0.98 17.10 7.37
CA LEU A 25 0.52 15.95 6.60
C LEU A 25 -1.01 15.90 6.64
N ILE A 26 -1.62 15.71 5.47
CA ILE A 26 -3.04 15.49 5.28
C ILE A 26 -3.20 14.07 4.72
N VAL A 27 -4.00 13.23 5.38
CA VAL A 27 -4.28 11.87 4.93
C VAL A 27 -5.73 11.77 4.46
N LEU A 28 -5.92 11.33 3.23
CA LEU A 28 -7.23 11.17 2.57
C LEU A 28 -7.53 9.68 2.39
N ASP A 29 -8.40 9.15 3.25
CA ASP A 29 -8.77 7.73 3.29
C ASP A 29 -10.27 7.54 2.95
N THR A 30 -10.65 7.10 1.75
CA THR A 30 -9.87 6.81 0.53
C THR A 30 -10.17 7.81 -0.58
N LEU A 31 -9.32 7.85 -1.61
CA LEU A 31 -9.48 8.71 -2.78
C LEU A 31 -10.88 8.60 -3.42
N SER A 32 -11.39 7.36 -3.58
CA SER A 32 -12.70 7.06 -4.16
C SER A 32 -13.91 7.64 -3.41
N ARG A 33 -13.72 8.16 -2.20
CA ARG A 33 -14.79 8.74 -1.37
C ARG A 33 -14.78 10.25 -1.31
N ILE A 34 -13.83 10.89 -2.00
CA ILE A 34 -13.62 12.34 -1.94
C ILE A 34 -13.79 13.05 -3.28
N HIS A 35 -14.23 12.36 -4.33
CA HIS A 35 -14.58 12.96 -5.63
C HIS A 35 -15.73 12.21 -6.30
N SER A 36 -16.24 12.76 -7.40
CA SER A 36 -17.29 12.15 -8.24
C SER A 36 -16.85 11.84 -9.68
N LEU A 37 -15.54 11.96 -9.95
CA LEU A 37 -14.93 11.71 -11.26
C LEU A 37 -14.78 10.20 -11.60
N ASP A 38 -14.57 9.88 -12.87
CA ASP A 38 -14.32 8.51 -13.34
C ASP A 38 -12.85 8.11 -13.13
N GLU A 39 -12.60 7.15 -12.24
CA GLU A 39 -11.24 6.66 -11.92
C GLU A 39 -10.55 5.96 -13.10
N ASN A 40 -11.30 5.53 -14.14
CA ASN A 40 -10.72 4.94 -15.34
C ASN A 40 -10.31 5.98 -16.38
N SER A 41 -10.66 7.26 -16.17
CA SER A 41 -10.30 8.36 -17.05
C SER A 41 -9.02 9.03 -16.58
N ASN A 42 -7.94 8.85 -17.35
CA ASN A 42 -6.66 9.51 -17.08
C ASN A 42 -6.78 11.03 -17.00
N GLY A 43 -7.67 11.64 -17.80
CA GLY A 43 -7.90 13.09 -17.77
C GLY A 43 -8.55 13.55 -16.47
N ASP A 44 -9.56 12.80 -16.00
CA ASP A 44 -10.21 13.07 -14.72
C ASP A 44 -9.26 12.86 -13.54
N MET A 45 -8.50 11.77 -13.53
CA MET A 45 -7.51 11.51 -12.48
C MET A 45 -6.38 12.53 -12.47
N ALA A 46 -5.93 13.02 -13.63
CA ALA A 46 -4.97 14.12 -13.70
C ALA A 46 -5.53 15.41 -13.08
N ARG A 47 -6.81 15.76 -13.35
CA ARG A 47 -7.47 16.92 -12.72
C ARG A 47 -7.61 16.77 -11.21
N LEU A 48 -7.96 15.57 -10.74
CA LEU A 48 -8.02 15.26 -9.33
C LEU A 48 -6.64 15.44 -8.66
N VAL A 49 -5.59 14.86 -9.25
CA VAL A 49 -4.22 14.99 -8.73
C VAL A 49 -3.79 16.46 -8.68
N ALA A 50 -4.01 17.24 -9.74
CA ALA A 50 -3.72 18.66 -9.75
C ALA A 50 -4.47 19.43 -8.65
N THR A 51 -5.70 19.03 -8.34
CA THR A 51 -6.49 19.61 -7.24
C THR A 51 -5.86 19.28 -5.88
N LEU A 52 -5.38 18.05 -5.68
CA LEU A 52 -4.68 17.65 -4.45
C LEU A 52 -3.30 18.34 -4.32
N GLU A 53 -2.59 18.55 -5.42
CA GLU A 53 -1.36 19.36 -5.45
C GLU A 53 -1.64 20.81 -5.06
N HIS A 54 -2.76 21.38 -5.50
CA HIS A 54 -3.18 22.71 -5.07
C HIS A 54 -3.45 22.76 -3.55
N VAL A 55 -4.07 21.73 -2.96
CA VAL A 55 -4.23 21.65 -1.49
C VAL A 55 -2.87 21.61 -0.80
N ALA A 56 -1.93 20.80 -1.29
CA ALA A 56 -0.58 20.70 -0.74
C ALA A 56 0.14 22.06 -0.80
N ALA A 57 0.10 22.73 -1.96
CA ALA A 57 0.75 24.03 -2.15
C ALA A 57 0.12 25.13 -1.27
N SER A 58 -1.21 25.16 -1.17
CA SER A 58 -1.95 26.17 -0.40
C SER A 58 -1.78 26.01 1.12
N THR A 59 -1.59 24.79 1.60
CA THR A 59 -1.43 24.49 3.04
C THR A 59 0.03 24.39 3.48
N GLY A 60 0.94 24.13 2.55
CA GLY A 60 2.32 23.73 2.84
C GLY A 60 2.44 22.29 3.36
N ALA A 61 1.33 21.55 3.46
CA ALA A 61 1.31 20.17 3.93
C ALA A 61 1.64 19.19 2.79
N SER A 62 2.17 18.02 3.16
CA SER A 62 2.14 16.85 2.27
C SER A 62 0.73 16.28 2.21
N VAL A 63 0.28 15.83 1.04
CA VAL A 63 -1.01 15.15 0.87
C VAL A 63 -0.75 13.68 0.53
N LEU A 64 -1.19 12.79 1.42
CA LEU A 64 -1.17 11.34 1.22
C LEU A 64 -2.60 10.84 1.04
N TYR A 65 -2.85 10.04 0.02
CA TYR A 65 -4.16 9.44 -0.21
C TYR A 65 -4.08 7.93 -0.33
N LEU A 66 -5.11 7.23 0.15
CA LEU A 66 -5.24 5.79 0.02
C LEU A 66 -6.09 5.46 -1.20
N HIS A 67 -5.61 4.53 -2.02
CA HIS A 67 -6.31 4.04 -3.20
C HIS A 67 -6.39 2.52 -3.17
N HIS A 68 -7.59 1.98 -3.35
CA HIS A 68 -7.77 0.53 -3.38
C HIS A 68 -7.38 0.00 -4.76
N VAL A 69 -6.48 -0.98 -4.78
CA VAL A 69 -6.17 -1.71 -6.01
C VAL A 69 -7.22 -2.77 -6.30
N SER A 70 -7.35 -3.16 -7.57
CA SER A 70 -8.33 -4.15 -8.00
C SER A 70 -8.16 -5.51 -7.28
N LYS A 71 -9.27 -6.23 -7.08
CA LYS A 71 -9.27 -7.56 -6.42
C LYS A 71 -8.41 -8.61 -7.15
N GLY A 72 -8.18 -8.45 -8.45
CA GLY A 72 -7.32 -9.34 -9.24
C GLY A 72 -5.85 -9.20 -8.85
N SER A 73 -5.35 -7.97 -8.79
CA SER A 73 -3.99 -7.64 -8.37
C SER A 73 -3.70 -8.07 -6.92
N ALA A 74 -4.70 -8.00 -6.04
CA ALA A 74 -4.60 -8.46 -4.65
C ALA A 74 -4.57 -10.00 -4.49
N ARG A 75 -5.17 -10.76 -5.41
CA ARG A 75 -5.20 -12.23 -5.36
C ARG A 75 -3.94 -12.86 -5.93
N GLU A 76 -3.34 -12.25 -6.95
CA GLU A 76 -2.14 -12.76 -7.63
C GLU A 76 -0.84 -12.36 -6.92
N GLY A 77 -0.92 -11.71 -5.74
CA GLY A 77 0.26 -11.23 -5.02
C GLY A 77 0.97 -10.07 -5.73
N GLN A 78 0.39 -9.51 -6.79
CA GLN A 78 0.95 -8.44 -7.61
C GLN A 78 0.65 -7.04 -7.08
N THR A 79 0.19 -6.90 -5.84
CA THR A 79 -0.05 -5.60 -5.17
C THR A 79 1.20 -4.73 -5.07
N ASP A 80 2.38 -5.32 -5.21
CA ASP A 80 3.69 -4.65 -5.22
C ASP A 80 4.13 -4.14 -6.59
N GLN A 81 3.41 -4.51 -7.67
CA GLN A 81 3.70 -4.01 -9.01
C GLN A 81 3.03 -2.65 -9.22
N GLN A 82 3.73 -1.69 -9.84
CA GLN A 82 3.14 -0.41 -10.29
C GLN A 82 1.91 -0.64 -11.19
N GLN A 83 1.83 -1.79 -11.85
CA GLN A 83 0.70 -2.23 -12.67
C GLN A 83 -0.53 -2.68 -11.85
N ALA A 84 -0.49 -2.71 -10.52
CA ALA A 84 -1.63 -3.06 -9.67
C ALA A 84 -2.75 -2.01 -9.70
N ALA A 85 -2.43 -0.75 -10.03
CA ALA A 85 -3.39 0.32 -10.26
C ALA A 85 -3.94 0.31 -11.71
N ARG A 86 -4.18 -0.87 -12.28
CA ARG A 86 -4.83 -1.02 -13.59
C ARG A 86 -6.15 -0.25 -13.60
N GLY A 87 -6.20 0.84 -14.37
CA GLY A 87 -7.33 1.77 -14.48
C GLY A 87 -6.93 3.24 -14.34
N ALA A 88 -5.87 3.52 -13.56
CA ALA A 88 -5.50 4.90 -13.21
C ALA A 88 -3.97 5.06 -13.18
N SER A 89 -3.28 4.76 -14.28
CA SER A 89 -1.82 4.97 -14.39
C SER A 89 -1.46 6.42 -14.04
N ALA A 90 -2.33 7.38 -14.39
CA ALA A 90 -2.22 8.78 -13.99
C ALA A 90 -2.06 9.02 -12.48
N LEU A 91 -2.64 8.19 -11.60
CA LEU A 91 -2.45 8.35 -10.14
C LEU A 91 -1.03 8.02 -9.73
N ILE A 92 -0.45 6.96 -10.29
CA ILE A 92 0.94 6.57 -10.01
C ILE A 92 1.92 7.46 -10.76
N ASP A 93 1.65 7.80 -12.02
CA ASP A 93 2.53 8.57 -12.89
C ASP A 93 2.72 10.00 -12.37
N ASN A 94 1.67 10.63 -11.86
CA ASN A 94 1.76 11.98 -11.31
C ASN A 94 2.23 12.03 -9.84
N ALA A 95 2.17 10.91 -9.11
CA ALA A 95 2.68 10.88 -7.74
C ALA A 95 4.22 10.89 -7.71
N ARG A 96 4.81 11.65 -6.79
CA ARG A 96 6.28 11.64 -6.54
C ARG A 96 6.72 10.50 -5.62
N TRP A 97 5.78 9.93 -4.88
CA TRP A 97 5.98 8.83 -3.94
C TRP A 97 4.75 7.91 -3.95
N CYS A 98 4.96 6.60 -3.96
CA CYS A 98 3.90 5.60 -3.87
C CYS A 98 4.37 4.43 -3.01
N GLY A 99 3.61 4.13 -1.95
CA GLY A 99 3.79 2.96 -1.11
C GLY A 99 2.64 1.97 -1.28
N PHE A 100 2.89 0.70 -0.97
CA PHE A 100 1.89 -0.36 -0.99
C PHE A 100 1.84 -1.10 0.34
N VAL A 101 0.69 -1.73 0.62
CA VAL A 101 0.55 -2.73 1.68
C VAL A 101 0.00 -4.00 1.05
N ALA A 102 0.75 -5.08 1.18
CA ALA A 102 0.42 -6.40 0.65
C ALA A 102 0.20 -7.40 1.79
N LYS A 103 -0.75 -8.32 1.64
CA LYS A 103 -0.90 -9.44 2.59
C LYS A 103 0.12 -10.51 2.27
N MET A 104 0.53 -11.28 3.28
CA MET A 104 1.34 -12.47 3.06
C MET A 104 0.62 -13.50 2.17
N THR A 105 1.31 -13.88 1.10
CA THR A 105 0.90 -14.94 0.19
C THR A 105 1.11 -16.32 0.82
N GLU A 106 0.50 -17.35 0.24
CA GLU A 106 0.69 -18.73 0.71
C GLU A 106 2.14 -19.19 0.55
N ASP A 107 2.82 -18.75 -0.51
CA ASP A 107 4.20 -19.15 -0.77
C ASP A 107 5.20 -18.41 0.12
N GLU A 108 4.94 -17.13 0.45
CA GLU A 108 5.70 -16.43 1.50
C GLU A 108 5.53 -17.13 2.85
N ALA A 109 4.31 -17.54 3.21
CA ALA A 109 4.03 -18.22 4.49
C ALA A 109 4.70 -19.61 4.62
N LYS A 110 5.04 -20.26 3.50
CA LYS A 110 5.81 -21.51 3.48
C LYS A 110 7.31 -21.27 3.65
N ARG A 111 7.82 -20.14 3.15
CA ARG A 111 9.26 -19.81 3.10
C ARG A 111 9.73 -19.00 4.30
N LEU A 112 8.84 -18.22 4.92
CA LEU A 112 9.19 -17.31 6.00
C LEU A 112 8.77 -17.88 7.36
N SER A 113 9.55 -17.53 8.38
CA SER A 113 9.35 -17.87 9.78
C SER A 113 9.53 -16.65 10.66
N ASP A 114 8.64 -16.45 11.63
CA ASP A 114 8.79 -15.49 12.73
C ASP A 114 9.48 -16.10 13.96
N ARG A 115 10.01 -17.33 13.83
CA ARG A 115 10.55 -18.12 14.96
C ARG A 115 12.05 -18.32 14.79
N ALA A 116 12.84 -17.61 15.62
CA ALA A 116 14.30 -17.62 15.50
C ALA A 116 14.96 -18.99 15.78
N TYR A 117 14.37 -19.80 16.66
CA TYR A 117 15.00 -21.03 17.14
C TYR A 117 14.83 -22.22 16.20
N ASP A 118 13.58 -22.60 15.90
CA ASP A 118 13.29 -23.79 15.09
C ASP A 118 12.95 -23.47 13.63
N ARG A 119 12.79 -22.19 13.30
CA ARG A 119 12.48 -21.69 11.95
C ARG A 119 11.31 -22.42 11.30
N GLN A 120 10.29 -22.79 12.07
CA GLN A 120 9.08 -23.41 11.52
C GLN A 120 8.36 -22.37 10.64
N PRO A 121 7.86 -22.75 9.44
CA PRO A 121 7.10 -21.85 8.59
C PRO A 121 5.92 -21.20 9.31
N ILE A 122 5.59 -19.97 8.95
CA ILE A 122 4.40 -19.26 9.46
C ILE A 122 3.13 -20.08 9.17
N GLY A 123 3.04 -20.66 7.97
CA GLY A 123 1.91 -21.48 7.55
C GLY A 123 0.66 -20.68 7.18
N ASN A 124 -0.27 -21.35 6.50
CA ASN A 124 -1.48 -20.71 5.96
C ASN A 124 -2.41 -20.16 7.07
N ASP A 125 -2.45 -20.81 8.22
CA ASP A 125 -3.34 -20.44 9.34
C ASP A 125 -2.95 -19.09 9.97
N ARG A 126 -1.67 -18.73 9.90
CA ARG A 126 -1.14 -17.50 10.51
C ARG A 126 -0.84 -16.38 9.52
N ARG A 127 -0.76 -16.66 8.21
CA ARG A 127 -0.37 -15.66 7.19
C ARG A 127 -1.25 -14.39 7.21
N GLY A 128 -2.52 -14.52 7.61
CA GLY A 128 -3.46 -13.39 7.70
C GLY A 128 -3.06 -12.31 8.71
N PHE A 129 -2.14 -12.62 9.63
CA PHE A 129 -1.58 -11.67 10.59
C PHE A 129 -0.38 -10.91 10.03
N PHE A 130 0.14 -11.24 8.86
CA PHE A 130 1.35 -10.60 8.33
C PHE A 130 1.04 -9.75 7.09
N VAL A 131 1.56 -8.52 7.12
CA VAL A 131 1.47 -7.58 5.99
C VAL A 131 2.85 -7.01 5.68
N ARG A 132 3.13 -6.87 4.39
CA ARG A 132 4.36 -6.25 3.86
C ARG A 132 4.03 -4.84 3.42
N PHE A 133 4.80 -3.88 3.89
CA PHE A 133 4.81 -2.51 3.39
C PHE A 133 6.07 -2.31 2.56
N GLY A 134 5.93 -1.63 1.42
CA GLY A 134 7.05 -1.28 0.55
C GLY A 134 6.77 -0.01 -0.24
N VAL A 135 7.78 0.44 -0.98
CA VAL A 135 7.72 1.64 -1.82
C VAL A 135 7.85 1.25 -3.28
N SER A 136 6.80 1.45 -4.07
CA SER A 136 6.77 1.12 -5.50
C SER A 136 7.28 2.26 -6.38
N LYS A 137 7.27 3.50 -5.89
CA LYS A 137 7.79 4.69 -6.58
C LYS A 137 8.35 5.70 -5.59
N GLN A 138 9.55 6.19 -5.86
CA GLN A 138 10.18 7.26 -5.11
C GLN A 138 11.17 8.00 -6.02
N ASN A 139 10.99 9.32 -6.15
CA ASN A 139 11.83 10.12 -7.05
C ASN A 139 13.13 10.63 -6.41
N TYR A 140 13.21 10.64 -5.07
CA TYR A 140 14.33 11.19 -4.32
C TYR A 140 14.78 10.15 -3.29
N ASP A 141 16.06 9.79 -3.31
CA ASP A 141 16.70 8.77 -2.45
C ASP A 141 16.55 7.31 -2.92
N ALA A 142 17.30 6.41 -2.28
CA ALA A 142 17.26 4.97 -2.51
C ALA A 142 15.93 4.37 -2.04
N THR A 143 15.40 3.41 -2.81
CA THR A 143 14.19 2.68 -2.44
C THR A 143 14.45 1.87 -1.15
N PRO A 144 13.69 2.12 -0.06
CA PRO A 144 13.81 1.35 1.16
C PRO A 144 13.54 -0.14 0.92
N LEU A 145 14.15 -1.02 1.72
CA LEU A 145 13.76 -2.42 1.75
C LEU A 145 12.33 -2.55 2.29
N ASP A 146 11.59 -3.51 1.75
CA ASP A 146 10.26 -3.85 2.25
C ASP A 146 10.31 -4.27 3.71
N GLN A 147 9.31 -3.85 4.48
CA GLN A 147 9.18 -4.15 5.91
C GLN A 147 7.95 -5.01 6.17
N TRP A 148 8.14 -6.12 6.89
CA TRP A 148 7.04 -6.93 7.40
C TRP A 148 6.51 -6.37 8.72
N TYR A 149 5.19 -6.46 8.88
CA TYR A 149 4.48 -6.14 10.10
C TYR A 149 3.57 -7.30 10.50
N GLU A 150 3.52 -7.57 11.80
CA GLU A 150 2.53 -8.43 12.43
C GLU A 150 1.33 -7.57 12.88
N ARG A 151 0.13 -8.03 12.58
CA ARG A 151 -1.13 -7.46 13.03
C ARG A 151 -1.47 -8.03 14.39
N ARG A 152 -1.49 -7.16 15.40
CA ARG A 152 -1.85 -7.48 16.79
C ARG A 152 -3.28 -7.08 17.11
N ASP A 153 -3.63 -7.18 18.39
CA ASP A 153 -4.93 -6.80 18.93
C ASP A 153 -5.36 -5.41 18.46
N GLY A 154 -6.63 -5.29 18.10
CA GLY A 154 -7.20 -4.05 17.54
C GLY A 154 -6.70 -3.70 16.12
N GLY A 155 -5.88 -4.54 15.49
CA GLY A 155 -5.37 -4.33 14.14
C GLY A 155 -4.07 -3.52 14.07
N VAL A 156 -3.44 -3.25 15.21
CA VAL A 156 -2.17 -2.50 15.28
C VAL A 156 -1.07 -3.27 14.54
N LEU A 157 -0.34 -2.58 13.65
CA LEU A 157 0.77 -3.15 12.90
C LEU A 157 2.08 -2.92 13.64
N VAL A 158 2.79 -3.99 13.98
CA VAL A 158 4.08 -3.94 14.68
C VAL A 158 5.17 -4.52 13.78
N PRO A 159 6.32 -3.85 13.59
CA PRO A 159 7.41 -4.38 12.78
C PRO A 159 7.84 -5.77 13.27
N VAL A 160 8.07 -6.68 12.32
CA VAL A 160 8.56 -8.02 12.61
C VAL A 160 9.68 -8.37 11.63
N GLU A 161 10.73 -9.00 12.16
CA GLU A 161 11.78 -9.59 11.34
C GLU A 161 11.41 -11.04 11.03
N LEU A 162 11.40 -11.40 9.75
CA LEU A 162 11.10 -12.75 9.29
C LEU A 162 12.36 -13.39 8.71
N LEU A 163 12.53 -14.67 9.01
CA LEU A 163 13.68 -15.47 8.61
C LEU A 163 13.29 -16.49 7.54
N GLU A 164 14.22 -16.82 6.66
CA GLU A 164 14.05 -17.93 5.72
C GLU A 164 14.06 -19.28 6.46
N VAL A 165 13.06 -20.11 6.14
CA VAL A 165 12.99 -21.51 6.57
C VAL A 165 14.12 -22.27 5.85
N PRO A 166 14.96 -23.03 6.57
CA PRO A 166 16.00 -23.84 5.93
C PRO A 166 15.38 -24.81 4.93
N ASN A 167 15.77 -24.74 3.66
CA ASN A 167 15.39 -25.75 2.68
C ASN A 167 15.85 -27.12 3.18
N GLY A 168 14.90 -27.97 3.55
CA GLY A 168 15.19 -29.38 3.81
C GLY A 168 15.89 -29.93 2.58
N LYS A 169 17.10 -30.50 2.75
CA LYS A 169 17.81 -31.20 1.69
C LYS A 169 16.79 -32.09 0.96
N LYS A 170 16.57 -31.86 -0.35
CA LYS A 170 15.97 -32.88 -1.22
C LYS A 170 16.80 -34.14 -0.98
N GLY A 171 16.21 -35.14 -0.34
CA GLY A 171 16.84 -36.44 -0.18
C GLY A 171 17.20 -36.92 -1.57
N GLY A 172 18.50 -36.91 -1.89
CA GLY A 172 18.99 -37.51 -3.11
C GLY A 172 18.57 -38.97 -3.07
N SER A 173 17.73 -39.36 -4.03
CA SER A 173 17.52 -40.76 -4.36
C SER A 173 18.88 -41.34 -4.72
N ARG A 174 19.54 -41.95 -3.73
CA ARG A 174 20.60 -42.93 -3.99
C ARG A 174 19.90 -44.13 -4.62
N GLU A 175 19.91 -44.14 -5.93
CA GLU A 175 19.82 -45.36 -6.73
C GLU A 175 20.87 -46.33 -6.17
N GLN A 176 20.42 -47.41 -5.55
CA GLN A 176 21.28 -48.52 -5.13
C GLN A 176 21.02 -49.67 -6.09
N ALA A 177 22.10 -50.04 -6.78
CA ALA A 177 22.43 -51.32 -7.42
C ALA A 177 21.48 -51.88 -8.49
#